data_AF-A0A7X7IS06-F1
#
_entry.id   AF-A0A7X7IS06-F1
#
_cell.length_a   1.000
_cell.length_b   1.000
_cell.length_c   1.000
_cell.angle_alpha   90.00
_cell.angle_beta   90.00
_cell.angle_gamma   90.00
#
_symmetry.space_group_name_H-M   'P 1'
#
loop_
_entity.id
_entity.type
_entity.pdbx_description
1 polymer ?
#
loop_
_entity_poly.entity_id
_entity_poly.type
_entity_poly.pdbx_seq_one_letter_code
_entity_poly.pdbx_strand_id
1 'polypeptide(L)'
;CWTCATAWKQPNATATANSIGSEHRDAPRSPSQKLHACRKDTTFWVVLVYGLFINLQNFGIDQSYVQRYITAKTDREAEKSVWLGALLYLPISAVLFFIGTALFAFYATQPELLPTSAGAAVKPDAVFPHFIVTQLPPGATGLLLAAICAAAMSSVDSSLNSSATLMLCDVYKRFFRPGASERESMRVLHVTTLILGVLCTGVALAMIRVETALDAWWKLAGIFSGGMLGLFLLGLISRRAGNAAAVTGVVVGILVILWMTFSPAWTGEWARFASPFHHFMVIVVGTLAIFLVGLLVSGVRTKR
;
A
#
# COMPACT_ATOMS: atom_id res chain seq x y z
N CYS A 1 -2.88 11.74 -0.18
CA CYS A 1 -3.39 10.55 -0.90
C CYS A 1 -4.64 9.93 -0.28
N TRP A 2 -4.63 9.56 1.01
CA TRP A 2 -5.69 8.76 1.65
C TRP A 2 -7.12 9.34 1.55
N THR A 3 -7.28 10.65 1.66
CA THR A 3 -8.60 11.31 1.61
C THR A 3 -8.95 11.99 0.29
N CYS A 4 -7.96 12.21 -0.57
CA CYS A 4 -8.22 12.74 -1.91
C CYS A 4 -9.08 11.73 -2.69
N ALA A 5 -8.76 10.43 -2.59
CA ALA A 5 -9.59 9.38 -3.17
C ALA A 5 -10.97 9.20 -2.48
N THR A 6 -11.09 9.46 -1.17
CA THR A 6 -12.38 9.35 -0.47
C THR A 6 -13.31 10.52 -0.75
N ALA A 7 -12.78 11.74 -0.94
CA ALA A 7 -13.58 12.91 -1.32
C ALA A 7 -14.28 12.71 -2.66
N TRP A 8 -13.65 11.99 -3.59
CA TRP A 8 -14.17 11.66 -4.91
C TRP A 8 -15.01 10.37 -4.97
N LYS A 9 -15.10 9.62 -3.87
CA LYS A 9 -15.89 8.38 -3.75
C LYS A 9 -17.36 8.62 -3.36
N GLN A 10 -17.84 9.86 -3.38
CA GLN A 10 -19.27 10.12 -3.19
C GLN A 10 -20.04 9.91 -4.49
N PRO A 11 -21.11 9.10 -4.50
CA PRO A 11 -21.97 9.00 -5.67
C PRO A 11 -22.73 10.32 -5.88
N ASN A 12 -22.58 10.88 -7.08
CA ASN A 12 -23.36 11.99 -7.67
C ASN A 12 -23.26 13.35 -6.94
N ALA A 13 -22.34 14.19 -7.42
CA ALA A 13 -22.27 15.63 -7.11
C ALA A 13 -23.49 16.45 -7.58
N THR A 14 -24.48 15.83 -8.23
CA THR A 14 -25.80 16.42 -8.53
C THR A 14 -26.85 16.17 -7.45
N ALA A 15 -26.63 15.24 -6.51
CA ALA A 15 -27.56 14.98 -5.42
C ALA A 15 -27.35 15.92 -4.22
N THR A 16 -26.15 16.45 -4.02
CA THR A 16 -25.79 17.23 -2.83
C THR A 16 -26.40 18.64 -2.81
N ALA A 17 -26.69 19.25 -3.95
CA ALA A 17 -27.32 20.58 -4.01
C ALA A 17 -28.83 20.54 -3.66
N ASN A 18 -29.51 19.41 -3.85
CA ASN A 18 -30.93 19.23 -3.48
C ASN A 18 -31.13 18.57 -2.10
N SER A 19 -30.05 18.25 -1.38
CA SER A 19 -30.11 17.48 -0.12
C SER A 19 -30.03 18.32 1.16
N ILE A 20 -29.86 19.64 1.08
CA ILE A 20 -29.89 20.52 2.27
C ILE A 20 -31.33 20.67 2.83
N GLY A 21 -32.36 20.11 2.16
CA GLY A 21 -33.76 20.22 2.56
C GLY A 21 -34.58 18.93 2.59
N SER A 22 -33.99 17.73 2.52
CA SER A 22 -34.79 16.50 2.71
C SER A 22 -34.09 15.49 3.61
N GLU A 23 -34.65 15.31 4.80
CA GLU A 23 -34.43 14.14 5.65
C GLU A 23 -34.67 12.89 4.81
N HIS A 24 -33.59 12.24 4.34
CA HIS A 24 -33.67 10.86 3.92
C HIS A 24 -34.00 10.01 5.15
N ARG A 25 -35.30 9.70 5.30
CA ARG A 25 -35.79 8.58 6.10
C ARG A 25 -35.22 7.29 5.52
N ASP A 26 -33.99 6.97 5.87
CA ASP A 26 -33.47 5.63 5.77
C ASP A 26 -34.35 4.71 6.64
N ALA A 27 -34.89 3.65 6.04
CA ALA A 27 -35.60 2.61 6.79
C ALA A 27 -34.73 2.13 7.98
N PRO A 28 -35.31 1.86 9.17
CA PRO A 28 -34.53 1.51 10.35
C PRO A 28 -33.77 0.21 10.13
N ARG A 29 -32.46 0.31 9.89
CA ARG A 29 -31.54 -0.85 9.83
C ARG A 29 -31.56 -1.57 11.17
N SER A 30 -31.64 -2.89 11.16
CA SER A 30 -31.61 -3.71 12.38
C SER A 30 -30.25 -3.52 13.13
N PRO A 31 -30.18 -3.75 14.45
CA PRO A 31 -28.93 -3.62 15.20
C PRO A 31 -27.77 -4.45 14.63
N SER A 32 -28.06 -5.63 14.07
CA SER A 32 -27.07 -6.47 13.39
C SER A 32 -26.59 -5.84 12.07
N GLN A 33 -27.48 -5.28 11.24
CA GLN A 33 -27.10 -4.57 10.01
C GLN A 33 -26.28 -3.30 10.30
N LYS A 34 -26.58 -2.57 11.39
CA LYS A 34 -25.78 -1.43 11.83
C LYS A 34 -24.39 -1.87 12.31
N LEU A 35 -24.28 -2.99 13.02
CA LEU A 35 -23.00 -3.58 13.41
C LEU A 35 -22.17 -4.07 12.22
N HIS A 36 -22.81 -4.67 11.21
CA HIS A 36 -22.16 -5.16 9.99
C HIS A 36 -21.72 -4.03 9.05
N ALA A 37 -22.45 -2.91 9.00
CA ALA A 37 -22.05 -1.71 8.27
C ALA A 37 -20.87 -1.00 8.97
N CYS A 38 -21.01 -0.73 10.28
CA CYS A 38 -19.99 -0.03 11.08
C CYS A 38 -18.64 -0.77 11.12
N ARG A 39 -18.63 -2.10 10.97
CA ARG A 39 -17.39 -2.91 10.97
C ARG A 39 -16.65 -2.90 9.64
N LYS A 40 -17.33 -2.56 8.53
CA LYS A 40 -16.74 -2.42 7.19
C LYS A 40 -16.27 -1.00 6.90
N ASP A 41 -16.63 -0.04 7.74
CA ASP A 41 -16.22 1.35 7.58
C ASP A 41 -14.80 1.58 8.12
N THR A 42 -14.04 2.40 7.41
CA THR A 42 -12.67 2.71 7.81
C THR A 42 -12.69 3.65 9.03
N THR A 43 -12.43 3.09 10.21
CA THR A 43 -12.31 3.88 11.45
C THR A 43 -10.91 4.42 11.65
N PHE A 44 -10.77 5.51 12.42
CA PHE A 44 -9.47 6.05 12.83
C PHE A 44 -8.53 4.98 13.39
N TRP A 45 -9.06 4.09 14.25
CA TRP A 45 -8.27 3.02 14.87
C TRP A 45 -7.76 1.99 13.88
N VAL A 46 -8.59 1.58 12.90
CA VAL A 46 -8.18 0.65 11.83
C VAL A 46 -7.02 1.25 11.04
N VAL A 47 -7.07 2.54 10.74
CA VAL A 47 -6.03 3.25 9.97
C VAL A 47 -4.76 3.44 10.78
N LEU A 48 -4.87 3.76 12.06
CA LEU A 48 -3.72 3.94 12.95
C LEU A 48 -2.94 2.64 13.10
N VAL A 49 -3.63 1.54 13.42
CA VAL A 49 -2.98 0.22 13.59
C VAL A 49 -2.42 -0.26 12.26
N TYR A 50 -3.16 -0.08 11.16
CA TYR A 50 -2.64 -0.35 9.83
C TYR A 50 -1.35 0.44 9.54
N GLY A 51 -1.40 1.75 9.76
CA GLY A 51 -0.30 2.70 9.59
C GLY A 51 0.94 2.28 10.36
N LEU A 52 0.78 1.82 11.61
CA LEU A 52 1.89 1.34 12.42
C LEU A 52 2.59 0.13 11.77
N PHE A 53 1.83 -0.88 11.35
CA PHE A 53 2.39 -2.11 10.78
C PHE A 53 3.03 -1.88 9.40
N ILE A 54 2.37 -1.11 8.52
CA ILE A 54 2.95 -0.80 7.20
C ILE A 54 4.21 0.06 7.33
N ASN A 55 4.26 1.01 8.26
CA ASN A 55 5.47 1.81 8.47
C ASN A 55 6.59 0.97 9.12
N LEU A 56 6.26 0.07 10.05
CA LEU A 56 7.25 -0.86 10.60
C LEU A 56 7.81 -1.77 9.51
N GLN A 57 6.99 -2.18 8.54
CA GLN A 57 7.47 -2.90 7.37
C GLN A 57 8.42 -2.02 6.53
N ASN A 58 7.95 -0.83 6.13
CA ASN A 58 8.70 0.07 5.25
C ASN A 58 10.06 0.45 5.86
N PHE A 59 10.11 0.83 7.13
CA PHE A 59 11.35 1.23 7.79
C PHE A 59 12.17 0.06 8.33
N GLY A 60 11.57 -1.10 8.58
CA GLY A 60 12.24 -2.23 9.21
C GLY A 60 12.82 -3.25 8.24
N ILE A 61 12.10 -3.54 7.15
CA ILE A 61 12.41 -4.70 6.28
C ILE A 61 12.43 -4.36 4.79
N ASP A 62 11.88 -3.23 4.37
CA ASP A 62 11.87 -2.87 2.95
C ASP A 62 13.29 -2.56 2.47
N GLN A 63 13.71 -3.26 1.43
CA GLN A 63 15.07 -3.16 0.93
C GLN A 63 15.44 -1.75 0.45
N SER A 64 14.48 -0.98 -0.08
CA SER A 64 14.74 0.38 -0.56
C SER A 64 15.07 1.35 0.58
N TYR A 65 14.59 1.06 1.78
CA TYR A 65 14.92 1.78 3.00
C TYR A 65 16.19 1.24 3.66
N VAL A 66 16.29 -0.09 3.80
CA VAL A 66 17.47 -0.76 4.39
C VAL A 66 18.75 -0.39 3.65
N GLN A 67 18.70 -0.33 2.31
CA GLN A 67 19.83 0.12 1.49
C GLN A 67 20.32 1.52 1.86
N ARG A 68 19.42 2.45 2.19
CA ARG A 68 19.79 3.83 2.58
C ARG A 68 20.49 3.85 3.94
N TYR A 69 20.11 2.95 4.84
CA TYR A 69 20.72 2.85 6.18
C TYR A 69 22.16 2.34 6.09
N ILE A 70 22.39 1.27 5.32
CA ILE A 70 23.74 0.68 5.20
C ILE A 70 24.72 1.54 4.40
N THR A 71 24.22 2.51 3.63
CA THR A 71 25.05 3.51 2.94
C THR A 71 25.37 4.74 3.80
N ALA A 72 24.72 4.90 4.96
CA ALA A 72 25.02 6.00 5.87
C ALA A 72 26.42 5.81 6.48
N LYS A 73 27.10 6.92 6.81
CA LYS A 73 28.48 6.83 7.34
C LYS A 73 28.52 6.28 8.76
N THR A 74 27.45 6.49 9.53
CA THR A 74 27.32 6.05 10.92
C THR A 74 25.86 5.72 11.23
N ASP A 75 25.64 4.88 12.25
CA ASP A 75 24.29 4.53 12.73
C ASP A 75 23.49 5.78 13.12
N ARG A 76 24.15 6.79 13.69
CA ARG A 76 23.52 8.06 14.08
C ARG A 76 23.05 8.87 12.87
N GLU A 77 23.76 8.81 11.74
CA GLU A 77 23.30 9.42 10.50
C GLU A 77 22.13 8.66 9.88
N ALA A 78 22.14 7.32 9.94
CA ALA A 78 21.01 6.50 9.53
C ALA A 78 19.75 6.81 10.36
N GLU A 79 19.88 6.91 11.68
CA GLU A 79 18.76 7.27 12.58
C GLU A 79 18.19 8.66 12.27
N LYS A 80 19.07 9.66 12.09
CA LYS A 80 18.65 11.01 11.68
C LYS A 80 17.92 11.01 10.34
N SER A 81 18.36 10.19 9.38
CA SER A 81 17.70 10.04 8.07
C SER A 81 16.26 9.52 8.23
N VAL A 82 16.05 8.53 9.10
CA VAL A 82 14.71 8.00 9.40
C VAL A 82 13.83 9.07 10.05
N TRP A 83 14.32 9.76 11.08
CA TRP A 83 13.56 10.81 11.76
C TRP A 83 13.25 12.00 10.86
N LEU A 84 14.19 12.41 10.00
CA LEU A 84 13.96 13.45 9.01
C LEU A 84 12.88 13.03 8.01
N GLY A 85 12.93 11.78 7.53
CA GLY A 85 11.90 11.22 6.66
C GLY A 85 10.51 11.21 7.32
N ALA A 86 10.42 10.76 8.57
CA ALA A 86 9.19 10.76 9.34
C ALA A 86 8.65 12.18 9.59
N LEU A 87 9.54 13.13 9.90
CA LEU A 87 9.18 14.53 10.12
C LEU A 87 8.67 15.18 8.84
N LEU A 88 9.32 14.95 7.70
CA LEU A 88 8.91 15.49 6.39
C LEU A 88 7.61 14.86 5.87
N TYR A 89 7.28 13.64 6.31
CA TYR A 89 6.04 12.98 5.91
C TYR A 89 4.78 13.77 6.30
N LEU A 90 4.76 14.37 7.50
CA LEU A 90 3.63 15.13 8.01
C LEU A 90 3.29 16.38 7.17
N PRO A 91 4.21 17.34 6.94
CA PRO A 91 3.92 18.52 6.14
C PRO A 91 3.62 18.17 4.68
N ILE A 92 4.32 17.20 4.09
CA ILE A 92 4.03 16.74 2.72
C ILE A 92 2.61 16.19 2.63
N SER A 93 2.21 15.34 3.60
CA SER A 93 0.86 14.79 3.66
C SER A 93 -0.19 15.87 3.86
N ALA A 94 0.08 16.88 4.70
CA ALA A 94 -0.82 18.00 4.94
C ALA A 94 -1.02 18.84 3.67
N VAL A 95 0.05 19.13 2.91
CA VAL A 95 -0.04 19.84 1.63
C VAL A 95 -0.86 19.04 0.61
N LEU A 96 -0.60 17.73 0.46
CA LEU A 96 -1.36 16.88 -0.45
C LEU A 96 -2.84 16.76 -0.04
N PHE A 97 -3.13 16.76 1.26
CA PHE A 97 -4.49 16.77 1.79
C PHE A 97 -5.20 18.08 1.46
N PHE A 98 -4.52 19.20 1.68
CA PHE A 98 -5.04 20.53 1.37
C PHE A 98 -5.37 20.65 -0.12
N ILE A 99 -4.45 20.24 -1.01
CA ILE A 99 -4.68 20.23 -2.46
C ILE A 99 -5.92 19.40 -2.82
N GLY A 100 -6.05 18.19 -2.27
CA GLY A 100 -7.20 17.33 -2.55
C GLY A 100 -8.54 17.95 -2.12
N THR A 101 -8.56 18.56 -0.94
CA THR A 101 -9.76 19.23 -0.40
C THR A 101 -10.10 20.48 -1.21
N ALA A 102 -9.08 21.24 -1.61
CA ALA A 102 -9.25 22.43 -2.46
C ALA A 102 -9.81 22.07 -3.85
N LEU A 103 -9.30 20.99 -4.47
CA LEU A 103 -9.83 20.49 -5.75
C LEU A 103 -11.28 20.04 -5.62
N PHE A 104 -11.63 19.34 -4.55
CA PHE A 104 -13.01 18.94 -4.28
C PHE A 104 -13.91 20.18 -4.17
N ALA A 105 -13.53 21.18 -3.37
CA ALA A 105 -14.31 22.41 -3.23
C ALA A 105 -14.44 23.17 -4.55
N PHE A 106 -13.37 23.28 -5.32
CA PHE A 106 -13.35 23.93 -6.63
C PHE A 106 -14.35 23.30 -7.60
N TYR A 107 -14.27 21.98 -7.82
CA TYR A 107 -15.16 21.29 -8.74
C TYR A 107 -16.59 21.08 -8.21
N ALA A 108 -16.80 21.16 -6.88
CA ALA A 108 -18.14 21.22 -6.32
C ALA A 108 -18.86 22.53 -6.68
N THR A 109 -18.11 23.64 -6.83
CA THR A 109 -18.66 24.93 -7.26
C THR A 109 -18.76 25.11 -8.78
N GLN A 110 -17.93 24.39 -9.54
CA GLN A 110 -17.83 24.50 -11.00
C GLN A 110 -17.87 23.09 -11.64
N PRO A 111 -19.01 22.37 -11.52
CA PRO A 111 -19.12 21.00 -12.00
C PRO A 111 -18.97 20.87 -13.52
N GLU A 112 -19.20 21.93 -14.28
CA GLU A 112 -19.04 21.99 -15.74
C GLU A 112 -17.59 21.87 -16.21
N LEU A 113 -16.62 22.22 -15.35
CA LEU A 113 -15.19 22.14 -15.67
C LEU A 113 -14.61 20.74 -15.46
N LEU A 114 -15.40 19.82 -14.91
CA LEU A 114 -14.96 18.45 -14.74
C LEU A 114 -14.73 17.77 -16.08
N PRO A 115 -13.75 16.85 -16.16
CA PRO A 115 -13.49 16.09 -17.37
C PRO A 115 -14.68 15.15 -17.61
N THR A 116 -15.69 15.64 -18.30
CA THR A 116 -16.90 14.88 -18.62
C THR A 116 -16.58 14.00 -19.82
N SER A 117 -15.92 12.87 -19.58
CA SER A 117 -15.81 11.83 -20.60
C SER A 117 -17.22 11.29 -20.86
N ALA A 118 -17.73 11.50 -22.07
CA ALA A 118 -19.03 11.07 -22.59
C ALA A 118 -19.67 9.88 -21.83
N GLY A 119 -20.51 10.18 -20.82
CA GLY A 119 -21.31 9.19 -20.08
C GLY A 119 -20.59 8.33 -19.03
N ALA A 120 -19.31 8.56 -18.74
CA ALA A 120 -18.53 7.78 -17.76
C ALA A 120 -18.20 8.60 -16.51
N ALA A 121 -18.30 7.96 -15.34
CA ALA A 121 -17.88 8.53 -14.06
C ALA A 121 -16.41 8.99 -14.10
N VAL A 122 -16.14 10.20 -13.62
CA VAL A 122 -14.77 10.76 -13.54
C VAL A 122 -13.92 9.88 -12.63
N LYS A 123 -12.78 9.41 -13.12
CA LYS A 123 -11.81 8.66 -12.30
C LYS A 123 -11.18 9.61 -11.27
N PRO A 124 -11.20 9.29 -9.95
CA PRO A 124 -10.59 10.13 -8.91
C PRO A 124 -9.14 10.51 -9.20
N ASP A 125 -8.36 9.57 -9.74
CA ASP A 125 -6.92 9.76 -10.00
C ASP A 125 -6.64 10.74 -11.18
N ALA A 126 -7.65 11.03 -12.02
CA ALA A 126 -7.50 11.92 -13.18
C ALA A 126 -7.76 13.40 -12.88
N VAL A 127 -8.38 13.71 -11.73
CA VAL A 127 -8.83 15.06 -11.38
C VAL A 127 -7.66 16.03 -11.22
N PHE A 128 -6.61 15.60 -10.50
CA PHE A 128 -5.46 16.47 -10.24
C PHE A 128 -4.66 16.80 -11.50
N PRO A 129 -4.30 15.82 -12.35
CA PRO A 129 -3.72 16.10 -13.67
C PRO A 129 -4.59 17.01 -14.55
N HIS A 130 -5.92 16.78 -14.56
CA HIS A 130 -6.85 17.62 -15.33
C HIS A 130 -6.84 19.09 -14.87
N PHE A 131 -6.81 19.33 -13.56
CA PHE A 131 -6.68 20.69 -13.02
C PHE A 131 -5.36 21.35 -13.44
N ILE A 132 -4.24 20.62 -13.39
CA ILE A 132 -2.90 21.14 -13.73
C ILE A 132 -2.84 21.63 -15.18
N VAL A 133 -3.49 20.91 -16.10
CA VAL A 133 -3.44 21.26 -17.53
C VAL A 133 -4.49 22.27 -17.97
N THR A 134 -5.61 22.39 -17.24
CA THR A 134 -6.71 23.28 -17.63
C THR A 134 -6.76 24.60 -16.86
N GLN A 135 -6.30 24.64 -15.61
CA GLN A 135 -6.49 25.80 -14.73
C GLN A 135 -5.20 26.57 -14.41
N LEU A 136 -4.03 25.98 -14.67
CA LEU A 136 -2.75 26.63 -14.38
C LEU A 136 -2.18 27.37 -15.60
N PRO A 137 -1.44 28.48 -15.39
CA PRO A 137 -0.83 29.20 -16.48
C PRO A 137 0.32 28.38 -17.12
N PRO A 138 0.61 28.63 -18.40
CA PRO A 138 1.79 28.10 -19.06
C PRO A 138 3.07 28.38 -18.25
N GLY A 139 4.00 27.44 -18.23
CA GLY A 139 5.19 27.49 -17.36
C GLY A 139 4.97 26.80 -16.01
N ALA A 140 3.93 27.19 -15.24
CA ALA A 140 3.61 26.52 -13.97
C ALA A 140 3.14 25.08 -14.19
N THR A 141 2.30 24.85 -15.21
CA THR A 141 1.90 23.51 -15.66
C THR A 141 3.12 22.66 -16.01
N GLY A 142 4.07 23.20 -16.79
CA GLY A 142 5.28 22.48 -17.21
C GLY A 142 6.18 22.12 -16.03
N LEU A 143 6.38 23.06 -15.11
CA LEU A 143 7.18 22.83 -13.90
C LEU A 143 6.57 21.73 -13.01
N LEU A 144 5.25 21.75 -12.81
CA LEU A 144 4.58 20.74 -11.99
C LEU A 144 4.58 19.36 -12.64
N LEU A 145 4.34 19.27 -13.96
CA LEU A 145 4.45 18.00 -14.67
C LEU A 145 5.87 17.43 -14.59
N ALA A 146 6.90 18.27 -14.74
CA ALA A 146 8.28 17.85 -14.57
C ALA A 146 8.56 17.36 -13.14
N ALA A 147 8.06 18.06 -12.12
CA ALA A 147 8.22 17.65 -10.72
C ALA A 147 7.53 16.32 -10.41
N ILE A 148 6.32 16.10 -10.95
CA ILE A 148 5.58 14.83 -10.80
C ILE A 148 6.34 13.68 -11.47
N CYS A 149 6.82 13.89 -12.69
CA CYS A 149 7.64 12.90 -13.39
C CYS A 149 8.92 12.58 -12.62
N ALA A 150 9.63 13.60 -12.10
CA ALA A 150 10.83 13.42 -11.29
C ALA A 150 10.56 12.62 -10.00
N ALA A 151 9.47 12.92 -9.30
CA ALA A 151 9.06 12.18 -8.11
C ALA A 151 8.69 10.72 -8.41
N ALA A 152 8.00 10.47 -9.52
CA ALA A 152 7.68 9.13 -9.99
C ALA A 152 8.93 8.33 -10.36
N MET A 153 9.86 8.94 -11.12
CA MET A 153 11.13 8.32 -11.50
C MET A 153 11.97 7.95 -10.27
N SER A 154 12.09 8.83 -9.28
CA SER A 154 12.83 8.54 -8.03
C SER A 154 12.31 7.30 -7.28
N SER A 155 11.00 7.08 -7.29
CA SER A 155 10.35 5.93 -6.65
C SER A 155 10.56 4.65 -7.46
N VAL A 156 10.46 4.73 -8.79
CA VAL A 156 10.70 3.62 -9.71
C VAL A 156 12.17 3.18 -9.63
N ASP A 157 13.12 4.13 -9.64
CA ASP A 157 14.55 3.87 -9.56
C ASP A 157 14.90 3.13 -8.26
N SER A 158 14.38 3.62 -7.13
CA SER A 158 14.60 2.97 -5.82
C SER A 158 14.06 1.53 -5.81
N SER A 159 12.88 1.30 -6.40
CA SER A 159 12.23 -0.02 -6.44
C SER A 159 12.97 -1.00 -7.37
N LEU A 160 13.37 -0.54 -8.55
CA LEU A 160 14.13 -1.34 -9.52
C LEU A 160 15.52 -1.69 -8.98
N ASN A 161 16.23 -0.73 -8.37
CA ASN A 161 17.54 -0.97 -7.77
C ASN A 161 17.47 -2.00 -6.63
N SER A 162 16.47 -1.86 -5.75
CA SER A 162 16.26 -2.79 -4.63
C SER A 162 15.96 -4.20 -5.14
N SER A 163 15.05 -4.32 -6.11
CA SER A 163 14.65 -5.61 -6.69
C SER A 163 15.80 -6.29 -7.44
N ALA A 164 16.59 -5.54 -8.22
CA ALA A 164 17.77 -6.05 -8.89
C ALA A 164 18.83 -6.53 -7.87
N THR A 165 18.98 -5.81 -6.75
CA THR A 165 19.89 -6.20 -5.67
C THR A 165 19.44 -7.51 -5.00
N LEU A 166 18.14 -7.65 -4.69
CA LEU A 166 17.60 -8.90 -4.14
C LEU A 166 17.80 -10.06 -5.11
N MET A 167 17.53 -9.85 -6.40
CA MET A 167 17.79 -10.88 -7.41
C MET A 167 19.28 -11.25 -7.49
N LEU A 168 20.20 -10.29 -7.38
CA LEU A 168 21.63 -10.58 -7.39
C LEU A 168 22.08 -11.34 -6.14
N CYS A 169 21.79 -10.80 -4.95
CA CYS A 169 22.34 -11.30 -3.70
C CYS A 169 21.62 -12.56 -3.21
N ASP A 170 20.28 -12.56 -3.26
CA ASP A 170 19.47 -13.58 -2.61
C ASP A 170 19.13 -14.74 -3.55
N VAL A 171 19.14 -14.49 -4.87
CA VAL A 171 18.85 -15.52 -5.88
C VAL A 171 20.11 -15.94 -6.62
N TYR A 172 20.72 -15.02 -7.36
CA TYR A 172 21.81 -15.33 -8.28
C TYR A 172 23.07 -15.83 -7.56
N LYS A 173 23.60 -15.03 -6.63
CA LYS A 173 24.78 -15.43 -5.85
C LYS A 173 24.47 -16.62 -4.94
N ARG A 174 23.27 -16.68 -4.36
CA ARG A 174 22.92 -17.76 -3.43
C ARG A 174 22.78 -19.12 -4.09
N PHE A 175 22.08 -19.22 -5.21
CA PHE A 175 21.68 -20.50 -5.80
C PHE A 175 22.39 -20.85 -7.10
N PHE A 176 22.86 -19.86 -7.87
CA PHE A 176 23.44 -20.10 -9.19
C PHE A 176 24.96 -19.95 -9.21
N ARG A 177 25.49 -18.85 -8.66
CA ARG A 177 26.94 -18.57 -8.71
C ARG A 177 27.45 -17.79 -7.47
N PRO A 178 27.79 -18.48 -6.37
CA PRO A 178 28.28 -17.85 -5.15
C PRO A 178 29.53 -16.97 -5.32
N GLY A 179 30.43 -17.36 -6.24
CA GLY A 179 31.65 -16.62 -6.56
C GLY A 179 31.52 -15.68 -7.76
N ALA A 180 30.35 -15.12 -8.03
CA ALA A 180 30.16 -14.21 -9.17
C ALA A 180 31.11 -13.00 -9.10
N SER A 181 31.82 -12.73 -10.20
CA SER A 181 32.73 -11.59 -10.30
C SER A 181 31.98 -10.25 -10.26
N GLU A 182 32.69 -9.14 -10.05
CA GLU A 182 32.09 -7.79 -10.05
C GLU A 182 31.46 -7.44 -11.40
N ARG A 183 32.18 -7.71 -12.51
CA ARG A 183 31.67 -7.46 -13.88
C ARG A 183 30.41 -8.26 -14.17
N GLU A 184 30.37 -9.50 -13.71
CA GLU A 184 29.21 -10.37 -13.86
C GLU A 184 28.05 -9.89 -12.99
N SER A 185 28.31 -9.51 -11.74
CA SER A 185 27.31 -8.93 -10.83
C SER A 185 26.68 -7.68 -11.44
N MET A 186 27.47 -6.78 -12.02
CA MET A 186 26.98 -5.60 -12.72
C MET A 186 26.12 -5.94 -13.94
N ARG A 187 26.50 -6.97 -14.71
CA ARG A 187 25.68 -7.44 -15.83
C ARG A 187 24.33 -7.98 -15.33
N VAL A 188 24.32 -8.76 -14.27
CA VAL A 188 23.08 -9.30 -13.67
C VAL A 188 22.19 -8.17 -13.16
N LEU A 189 22.75 -7.15 -12.50
CA LEU A 189 22.00 -5.97 -12.06
C LEU A 189 21.34 -5.26 -13.24
N HIS A 190 22.10 -4.89 -14.29
CA HIS A 190 21.55 -4.20 -15.46
C HIS A 190 20.49 -5.02 -16.20
N VAL A 191 20.74 -6.31 -16.43
CA VAL A 191 19.79 -7.20 -17.09
C VAL A 191 18.51 -7.35 -16.27
N THR A 192 18.64 -7.52 -14.96
CA THR A 192 17.47 -7.64 -14.07
C THR A 192 16.67 -6.34 -14.05
N THR A 193 17.32 -5.18 -13.96
CA THR A 193 16.66 -3.87 -14.04
C THR A 193 15.89 -3.71 -15.35
N LEU A 194 16.47 -4.09 -16.49
CA LEU A 194 15.80 -4.03 -17.79
C LEU A 194 14.56 -4.93 -17.83
N ILE A 195 14.71 -6.19 -17.41
CA ILE A 195 13.61 -7.17 -17.39
C ILE A 195 12.48 -6.68 -16.48
N LEU A 196 12.80 -6.25 -15.26
CA LEU A 196 11.80 -5.72 -14.33
C LEU A 196 11.15 -4.45 -14.86
N GLY A 197 11.89 -3.53 -15.49
CA GLY A 197 11.33 -2.33 -16.12
C GLY A 197 10.31 -2.66 -17.21
N VAL A 198 10.60 -3.63 -18.08
CA VAL A 198 9.65 -4.11 -19.10
C VAL A 198 8.41 -4.74 -18.45
N LEU A 199 8.59 -5.58 -17.43
CA LEU A 199 7.48 -6.20 -16.71
C LEU A 199 6.61 -5.18 -15.99
N CYS A 200 7.21 -4.23 -15.28
CA CYS A 200 6.51 -3.12 -14.62
C CYS A 200 5.71 -2.28 -15.61
N THR A 201 6.27 -2.01 -16.80
CA THR A 201 5.56 -1.31 -17.88
C THR A 201 4.35 -2.12 -18.34
N GLY A 202 4.49 -3.43 -18.53
CA GLY A 202 3.38 -4.32 -18.87
C GLY A 202 2.26 -4.31 -17.82
N VAL A 203 2.62 -4.39 -16.53
CA VAL A 203 1.66 -4.31 -15.42
C VAL A 203 0.99 -2.93 -15.38
N ALA A 204 1.75 -1.84 -15.58
CA ALA A 204 1.20 -0.49 -15.63
C ALA A 204 0.14 -0.34 -16.74
N LEU A 205 0.40 -0.89 -17.94
CA LEU A 205 -0.58 -0.92 -19.03
C LEU A 205 -1.83 -1.73 -18.67
N ALA A 206 -1.68 -2.85 -17.95
CA ALA A 206 -2.81 -3.65 -17.47
C ALA A 206 -3.64 -2.91 -16.40
N MET A 207 -3.04 -2.01 -15.62
CA MET A 207 -3.70 -1.26 -14.55
C MET A 207 -4.55 -0.06 -15.03
N ILE A 208 -4.50 0.31 -16.31
CA ILE A 208 -5.23 1.47 -16.87
C ILE A 208 -6.75 1.40 -16.61
N ARG A 209 -7.31 0.18 -16.53
CA ARG A 209 -8.75 -0.05 -16.34
C ARG A 209 -9.19 -0.14 -14.87
N VAL A 210 -8.27 -0.05 -13.91
CA VAL A 210 -8.61 -0.08 -12.49
C VAL A 210 -9.26 1.25 -12.08
N GLU A 211 -10.26 1.20 -11.20
CA GLU A 211 -11.02 2.38 -10.73
C GLU A 211 -10.16 3.36 -9.93
N THR A 212 -9.28 2.84 -9.07
CA THR A 212 -8.34 3.63 -8.27
C THR A 212 -7.07 2.83 -8.08
N ALA A 213 -5.94 3.38 -8.55
CA ALA A 213 -4.64 2.70 -8.47
C ALA A 213 -4.23 2.47 -7.00
N LEU A 214 -4.55 3.43 -6.13
CA LEU A 214 -4.25 3.38 -4.69
C LEU A 214 -5.00 2.24 -3.98
N ASP A 215 -6.25 1.97 -4.33
CA ASP A 215 -6.99 0.83 -3.76
C ASP A 215 -6.43 -0.52 -4.21
N ALA A 216 -6.03 -0.61 -5.48
CA ALA A 216 -5.33 -1.78 -6.01
C ALA A 216 -4.02 -2.04 -5.25
N TRP A 217 -3.25 -0.97 -5.03
CA TRP A 217 -2.01 -1.03 -4.26
C TRP A 217 -2.26 -1.56 -2.85
N TRP A 218 -3.24 -1.03 -2.11
CA TRP A 218 -3.51 -1.51 -0.74
C TRP A 218 -3.90 -2.99 -0.68
N LYS A 219 -4.68 -3.48 -1.65
CA LYS A 219 -5.04 -4.89 -1.72
C LYS A 219 -3.79 -5.76 -1.93
N LEU A 220 -2.91 -5.38 -2.85
CA LEU A 220 -1.66 -6.11 -3.13
C LEU A 220 -0.67 -6.02 -1.96
N ALA A 221 -0.44 -4.82 -1.43
CA ALA A 221 0.41 -4.58 -0.27
C ALA A 221 -0.09 -5.41 0.93
N GLY A 222 -1.39 -5.49 1.14
CA GLY A 222 -2.03 -6.33 2.15
C GLY A 222 -1.53 -7.79 2.15
N ILE A 223 -1.52 -8.40 0.97
CA ILE A 223 -1.21 -9.82 0.76
C ILE A 223 0.27 -10.10 1.01
N PHE A 224 1.16 -9.29 0.43
CA PHE A 224 2.60 -9.53 0.50
C PHE A 224 3.23 -9.04 1.80
N SER A 225 2.73 -7.93 2.37
CA SER A 225 3.33 -7.26 3.52
C SER A 225 3.21 -8.03 4.83
N GLY A 226 2.01 -8.56 5.11
CA GLY A 226 1.75 -9.29 6.36
C GLY A 226 2.66 -10.51 6.52
N GLY A 227 2.98 -11.16 5.39
CA GLY A 227 3.89 -12.31 5.31
C GLY A 227 5.30 -12.02 5.84
N MET A 228 5.92 -11.00 5.26
CA MET A 228 7.33 -10.69 5.46
C MET A 228 7.60 -10.16 6.87
N LEU A 229 6.75 -9.24 7.36
CA LEU A 229 6.93 -8.63 8.67
C LEU A 229 6.76 -9.65 9.80
N GLY A 230 5.79 -10.57 9.69
CA GLY A 230 5.55 -11.59 10.71
C GLY A 230 6.75 -12.52 10.91
N LEU A 231 7.37 -12.94 9.80
CA LEU A 231 8.56 -13.79 9.84
C LEU A 231 9.79 -13.03 10.36
N PHE A 232 9.96 -11.77 9.94
CA PHE A 232 11.04 -10.91 10.44
C PHE A 232 10.95 -10.71 11.95
N LEU A 233 9.77 -10.37 12.48
CA LEU A 233 9.54 -10.22 13.92
C LEU A 233 9.78 -11.53 14.68
N LEU A 234 9.38 -12.67 14.10
CA LEU A 234 9.63 -13.99 14.70
C LEU A 234 11.15 -14.23 14.84
N GLY A 235 11.93 -13.96 13.80
CA GLY A 235 13.39 -14.10 13.83
C GLY A 235 14.09 -13.12 14.76
N LEU A 236 13.58 -11.88 14.84
CA LEU A 236 14.16 -10.84 15.70
C LEU A 236 13.89 -11.10 17.19
N ILE A 237 12.65 -11.50 17.55
CA ILE A 237 12.21 -11.61 18.94
C ILE A 237 12.42 -13.03 19.49
N SER A 238 12.17 -14.07 18.68
CA SER A 238 12.25 -15.45 19.14
C SER A 238 13.65 -16.01 19.01
N ARG A 239 14.36 -16.12 20.13
CA ARG A 239 15.66 -16.82 20.20
C ARG A 239 15.60 -18.33 19.91
N ARG A 240 14.41 -18.91 19.82
CA ARG A 240 14.18 -20.37 19.78
C ARG A 240 13.46 -20.84 18.51
N ALA A 241 12.95 -19.93 17.69
CA ALA A 241 12.21 -20.29 16.50
C ALA A 241 13.13 -20.94 15.46
N GLY A 242 12.95 -22.24 15.22
CA GLY A 242 13.61 -22.96 14.12
C GLY A 242 12.76 -23.00 12.85
N ASN A 243 13.32 -23.59 11.78
CA ASN A 243 12.68 -23.65 10.45
C ASN A 243 11.25 -24.18 10.46
N ALA A 244 10.94 -25.21 11.25
CA ALA A 244 9.58 -25.74 11.30
C ALA A 244 8.56 -24.76 11.88
N ALA A 245 8.95 -23.96 12.88
CA ALA A 245 8.10 -22.93 13.46
C ALA A 245 7.85 -21.79 12.46
N ALA A 246 8.91 -21.38 11.76
CA ALA A 246 8.81 -20.40 10.68
C ALA A 246 7.89 -20.87 9.55
N VAL A 247 8.11 -22.07 9.01
CA VAL A 247 7.28 -22.64 7.92
C VAL A 247 5.83 -22.79 8.36
N THR A 248 5.56 -23.31 9.56
CA THR A 248 4.19 -23.47 10.07
C THR A 248 3.51 -22.10 10.23
N GLY A 249 4.21 -21.12 10.80
CA GLY A 249 3.72 -19.75 10.93
C GLY A 249 3.36 -19.15 9.58
N VAL A 250 4.26 -19.24 8.59
CA VAL A 250 4.04 -18.72 7.23
C VAL A 250 2.86 -19.41 6.55
N VAL A 251 2.76 -20.74 6.60
CA VAL A 251 1.64 -21.47 5.98
C VAL A 251 0.30 -21.04 6.59
N VAL A 252 0.19 -21.02 7.92
CA VAL A 252 -1.04 -20.59 8.60
C VAL A 252 -1.35 -19.13 8.30
N GLY A 253 -0.34 -18.25 8.32
CA GLY A 253 -0.49 -16.84 7.98
C GLY A 253 -0.99 -16.60 6.57
N ILE A 254 -0.42 -17.30 5.57
CA ILE A 254 -0.87 -17.23 4.18
C ILE A 254 -2.34 -17.67 4.08
N LEU A 255 -2.74 -18.75 4.75
CA LEU A 255 -4.14 -19.20 4.76
C LEU A 255 -5.08 -18.13 5.35
N VAL A 256 -4.67 -17.47 6.44
CA VAL A 256 -5.43 -16.37 7.05
C VAL A 256 -5.50 -15.16 6.12
N ILE A 257 -4.40 -14.77 5.48
CA ILE A 257 -4.34 -13.66 4.53
C ILE A 257 -5.25 -13.94 3.32
N LEU A 258 -5.17 -15.13 2.74
CA LEU A 258 -6.01 -15.54 1.61
C LEU A 258 -7.49 -15.56 1.99
N TRP A 259 -7.82 -16.12 3.16
CA TRP A 259 -9.18 -16.08 3.69
C TRP A 259 -9.67 -14.64 3.84
N MET A 260 -8.92 -13.75 4.50
CA MET A 260 -9.34 -12.36 4.68
C MET A 260 -9.46 -11.57 3.38
N THR A 261 -8.63 -11.89 2.38
CA THR A 261 -8.60 -11.20 1.09
C THR A 261 -9.76 -11.62 0.19
N PHE A 262 -10.04 -12.93 0.09
CA PHE A 262 -10.99 -13.46 -0.89
C PHE A 262 -12.37 -13.75 -0.31
N SER A 263 -12.49 -14.00 0.99
CA SER A 263 -13.78 -14.31 1.61
C SER A 263 -14.85 -13.23 1.51
N PRO A 264 -14.54 -11.92 1.39
CA PRO A 264 -15.57 -10.90 1.10
C PRO A 264 -16.27 -11.08 -0.25
N ALA A 265 -15.69 -11.83 -1.19
CA ALA A 265 -16.29 -12.14 -2.48
C ALA A 265 -17.17 -13.41 -2.45
N TRP A 266 -17.22 -14.14 -1.33
CA TRP A 266 -18.03 -15.35 -1.21
C TRP A 266 -19.52 -15.03 -1.14
N THR A 267 -20.33 -15.77 -1.90
CA THR A 267 -21.79 -15.61 -1.98
C THR A 267 -22.53 -16.84 -1.40
N GLY A 268 -23.82 -16.70 -1.12
CA GLY A 268 -24.65 -17.78 -0.57
C GLY A 268 -24.33 -18.11 0.89
N GLU A 269 -24.43 -19.38 1.27
CA GLU A 269 -24.16 -19.84 2.65
C GLU A 269 -22.72 -19.59 3.11
N TRP A 270 -21.78 -19.47 2.17
CA TRP A 270 -20.37 -19.21 2.45
C TRP A 270 -20.12 -17.79 2.95
N ALA A 271 -21.02 -16.85 2.67
CA ALA A 271 -20.91 -15.46 3.12
C ALA A 271 -20.89 -15.34 4.66
N ARG A 272 -21.43 -16.33 5.40
CA ARG A 272 -21.37 -16.36 6.88
C ARG A 272 -19.95 -16.57 7.43
N PHE A 273 -19.07 -17.16 6.62
CA PHE A 273 -17.67 -17.39 6.95
C PHE A 273 -16.76 -16.30 6.38
N ALA A 274 -17.33 -15.24 5.80
CA ALA A 274 -16.56 -14.11 5.32
C ALA A 274 -15.85 -13.41 6.49
N SER A 275 -14.62 -12.96 6.24
CA SER A 275 -13.86 -12.17 7.21
C SER A 275 -14.68 -10.94 7.62
N PRO A 276 -14.88 -10.73 8.92
CA PRO A 276 -15.61 -9.56 9.41
C PRO A 276 -14.73 -8.30 9.41
N PHE A 277 -13.43 -8.41 9.11
CA PHE A 277 -12.48 -7.31 9.26
C PHE A 277 -12.34 -6.48 7.99
N HIS A 278 -12.03 -5.20 8.16
CA HIS A 278 -11.65 -4.30 7.08
C HIS A 278 -10.36 -4.78 6.38
N HIS A 279 -10.24 -4.56 5.07
CA HIS A 279 -9.12 -5.06 4.26
C HIS A 279 -7.74 -4.56 4.71
N PHE A 280 -7.65 -3.38 5.33
CA PHE A 280 -6.41 -2.90 5.95
C PHE A 280 -5.90 -3.82 7.07
N MET A 281 -6.79 -4.53 7.77
CA MET A 281 -6.40 -5.44 8.85
C MET A 281 -5.73 -6.72 8.33
N VAL A 282 -5.69 -6.97 7.01
CA VAL A 282 -4.98 -8.12 6.43
C VAL A 282 -3.50 -8.10 6.81
N ILE A 283 -2.82 -6.95 6.76
CA ILE A 283 -1.40 -6.84 7.15
C ILE A 283 -1.23 -7.15 8.63
N VAL A 284 -2.07 -6.55 9.47
CA VAL A 284 -1.98 -6.66 10.93
C VAL A 284 -2.24 -8.10 11.37
N VAL A 285 -3.39 -8.66 10.97
CA VAL A 285 -3.80 -10.02 11.33
C VAL A 285 -2.87 -11.06 10.70
N GLY A 286 -2.46 -10.86 9.44
CA GLY A 286 -1.48 -11.74 8.78
C GLY A 286 -0.14 -11.77 9.51
N THR A 287 0.40 -10.59 9.85
CA THR A 287 1.65 -10.46 10.63
C THR A 287 1.54 -11.17 11.97
N LEU A 288 0.47 -10.90 12.72
CA LEU A 288 0.24 -11.50 14.03
C LEU A 288 0.02 -13.01 13.95
N ALA A 289 -0.70 -13.50 12.94
CA ALA A 289 -0.92 -14.93 12.74
C ALA A 289 0.40 -15.67 12.55
N ILE A 290 1.28 -15.18 11.67
CA ILE A 290 2.60 -15.79 11.42
C ILE A 290 3.46 -15.76 12.68
N PHE A 291 3.54 -14.58 13.31
CA PHE A 291 4.35 -14.37 14.50
C PHE A 291 3.90 -15.24 15.67
N LEU A 292 2.61 -15.20 16.02
CA LEU A 292 2.06 -15.92 17.18
C LEU A 292 2.05 -17.43 16.96
N VAL A 293 1.69 -17.91 15.77
CA VAL A 293 1.76 -19.36 15.46
C VAL A 293 3.21 -19.83 15.51
N GLY A 294 4.15 -19.05 14.96
CA GLY A 294 5.57 -19.35 15.06
C GLY A 294 6.06 -19.44 16.50
N LEU A 295 5.65 -18.49 17.36
CA LEU A 295 5.98 -18.52 18.79
C LEU A 295 5.38 -19.73 19.51
N LEU A 296 4.12 -20.07 19.23
CA LEU A 296 3.44 -21.21 19.83
C LEU A 296 4.14 -22.53 19.46
N VAL A 297 4.43 -22.75 18.17
CA VAL A 297 5.12 -23.96 17.69
C VAL A 297 6.53 -24.06 18.27
N SER A 298 7.23 -22.92 18.37
CA SER A 298 8.55 -22.83 19.01
C SER A 298 8.49 -23.23 20.49
N GLY A 299 7.51 -22.72 21.24
CA GLY A 299 7.32 -23.03 22.66
C GLY A 299 6.94 -24.48 22.95
N VAL A 300 6.09 -25.09 22.10
CA VAL A 300 5.68 -26.50 22.23
C VAL A 300 6.88 -27.43 22.01
N ARG A 301 7.77 -27.09 21.06
CA ARG A 301 8.97 -27.91 20.79
C ARG A 301 10.01 -27.86 21.90
N THR A 302 10.09 -26.79 22.68
CA THR A 302 11.02 -26.69 23.82
C THR A 302 10.58 -27.47 25.06
N LYS A 303 9.31 -27.92 25.11
CA LYS A 303 8.79 -28.76 26.20
C LYS A 303 8.93 -30.26 25.94
N ARG A 304 9.32 -30.65 24.72
CA ARG A 304 9.69 -32.03 24.37
C ARG A 304 11.20 -32.15 24.33
#